data_AF-A0A7D5S2L2-F1
#
_entry.id   AF-A0A7D5S2L2-F1
#
_cell.length_a   1.000
_cell.length_b   1.000
_cell.length_c   1.000
_cell.angle_alpha   90.00
_cell.angle_beta   90.00
_cell.angle_gamma   90.00
#
_symmetry.space_group_name_H-M   'P 1'
#
loop_
_entity.id
_entity.type
_entity.pdbx_description
1 polymer ?
#
loop_
_entity_poly.entity_id
_entity_poly.type
_entity_poly.pdbx_seq_one_letter_code
_entity_poly.pdbx_strand_id
1 'polypeptide(L)'
;MILPVFAVYAQTLTGTSPGLLGLALGIYGLTQGLFQLPFGAISDRLGRKQVIAAGLVVFIIGSIIAALSSSIEGVILGRALQGIGAVGSTIMALVADLTRVEHRTRAMAILGVSIGFTFTLAMILGPLLNAWISVPGIFGSRR
;
A
#
# COMPACT_ATOMS: atom_id res chain seq x y z
N MET A 1 -7.14 -2.45 0.06
CA MET A 1 -7.39 -1.35 1.00
C MET A 1 -7.79 -1.92 2.35
N ILE A 2 -7.04 -1.58 3.38
CA ILE A 2 -7.22 -2.11 4.73
C ILE A 2 -8.14 -1.25 5.62
N LEU A 3 -8.51 -0.04 5.17
CA LEU A 3 -9.13 1.00 6.02
C LEU A 3 -10.29 0.51 6.92
N PRO A 4 -11.33 -0.17 6.42
CA PRO A 4 -12.46 -0.56 7.26
C PRO A 4 -12.07 -1.63 8.30
N VAL A 5 -11.23 -2.59 7.93
CA VAL A 5 -10.77 -3.65 8.83
C VAL A 5 -9.78 -3.09 9.85
N PHE A 6 -8.87 -2.24 9.39
CA PHE A 6 -7.82 -1.67 10.21
C PHE A 6 -8.36 -0.70 11.27
N ALA A 7 -9.37 0.11 10.95
CA ALA A 7 -9.99 1.01 11.94
C ALA A 7 -10.58 0.24 13.14
N VAL A 8 -11.09 -0.97 12.90
CA VAL A 8 -11.59 -1.87 13.95
C VAL A 8 -10.42 -2.57 14.66
N TYR A 9 -9.48 -3.14 13.90
CA TYR A 9 -8.32 -3.86 14.45
C TYR A 9 -7.40 -2.97 15.29
N ALA A 10 -7.16 -1.73 14.88
CA ALA A 10 -6.22 -0.83 15.55
C ALA A 10 -6.62 -0.49 16.99
N GLN A 11 -7.92 -0.59 17.34
CA GLN A 11 -8.39 -0.44 18.73
C GLN A 11 -7.90 -1.57 19.65
N THR A 12 -7.53 -2.72 19.09
CA THR A 12 -6.98 -3.86 19.82
C THR A 12 -5.46 -3.81 19.99
N LEU A 13 -4.78 -2.88 19.29
CA LEU A 13 -3.34 -2.71 19.36
C LEU A 13 -2.93 -1.99 20.65
N THR A 14 -1.79 -2.40 21.19
CA THR A 14 -1.19 -1.75 22.37
C THR A 14 -0.72 -0.34 22.04
N GLY A 15 -0.95 0.61 22.96
CA GLY A 15 -0.51 2.00 22.83
C GLY A 15 -1.32 2.88 21.87
N THR A 16 -2.47 2.41 21.38
CA THR A 16 -3.30 3.19 20.45
C THR A 16 -3.91 4.42 21.11
N SER A 17 -3.70 5.58 20.48
CA SER A 17 -4.44 6.82 20.74
C SER A 17 -5.17 7.27 19.46
N PRO A 18 -6.23 8.11 19.55
CA PRO A 18 -6.90 8.64 18.35
C PRO A 18 -5.95 9.34 17.38
N GLY A 19 -4.94 10.06 17.90
CA GLY A 19 -3.92 10.71 17.08
C GLY A 19 -3.03 9.70 16.35
N LEU A 20 -2.57 8.65 17.02
CA LEU A 20 -1.77 7.58 16.41
C LEU A 20 -2.57 6.77 15.39
N LEU A 21 -3.87 6.55 15.65
CA LEU A 21 -4.77 5.91 14.68
C LEU A 21 -4.89 6.75 13.41
N GLY A 22 -5.14 8.06 13.55
CA GLY A 22 -5.17 8.99 12.42
C GLY A 22 -3.86 9.00 11.64
N LEU A 23 -2.73 9.00 12.35
CA LEU A 23 -1.41 8.91 11.74
C LEU A 23 -1.23 7.58 10.98
N ALA A 24 -1.61 6.44 11.56
CA ALA A 24 -1.51 5.14 10.91
C ALA A 24 -2.33 5.04 9.61
N LEU A 25 -3.49 5.71 9.58
CA LEU A 25 -4.33 5.82 8.38
C LEU A 25 -3.70 6.75 7.32
N GLY A 26 -3.12 7.88 7.74
CA GLY A 26 -2.62 8.93 6.84
C GLY A 26 -1.17 8.77 6.38
N ILE A 27 -0.29 8.16 7.19
CA ILE A 27 1.16 8.14 6.97
C ILE A 27 1.56 7.45 5.66
N TYR A 28 0.79 6.44 5.25
CA TYR A 28 0.95 5.80 3.95
C TYR A 28 0.80 6.82 2.82
N GLY A 29 -0.27 7.62 2.82
CA GLY A 29 -0.53 8.62 1.78
C GLY A 29 0.47 9.76 1.84
N LEU A 30 0.86 10.20 3.04
CA LEU A 30 1.88 11.22 3.24
C LEU A 30 3.23 10.80 2.65
N THR A 31 3.75 9.65 3.08
CA THR A 31 5.03 9.13 2.57
C THR A 31 4.96 8.81 1.08
N GLN A 32 3.85 8.27 0.58
CA GLN A 32 3.66 8.09 -0.85
C GLN A 32 3.79 9.42 -1.59
N GLY A 33 3.07 10.47 -1.16
CA GLY A 33 3.14 11.79 -1.78
C GLY A 33 4.53 12.42 -1.74
N LEU A 34 5.21 12.36 -0.58
CA LEU A 34 6.56 12.91 -0.40
C LEU A 34 7.60 12.25 -1.32
N PHE A 35 7.55 10.92 -1.45
CA PHE A 35 8.54 10.16 -2.21
C PHE A 35 8.17 9.91 -3.68
N GLN A 36 6.92 10.21 -4.07
CA GLN A 36 6.42 10.07 -5.45
C GLN A 36 7.28 10.83 -6.47
N LEU A 37 7.67 12.07 -6.14
CA LEU A 37 8.44 12.96 -7.00
C LEU A 37 9.92 12.57 -7.09
N PRO A 38 10.64 12.36 -5.95
CA PRO A 38 12.00 11.84 -5.99
C PRO A 38 12.14 10.54 -6.79
N PHE A 39 11.25 9.57 -6.57
CA PHE A 39 11.31 8.30 -7.29
C PHE A 39 10.92 8.42 -8.76
N GLY A 40 10.07 9.38 -9.13
CA GLY A 40 9.86 9.75 -10.52
C GLY A 40 11.18 10.18 -11.18
N ALA A 41 11.86 11.18 -10.61
CA ALA A 41 13.12 11.70 -11.17
C ALA A 41 14.26 10.68 -11.16
N ILE A 42 14.37 9.87 -10.11
CA ILE A 42 15.35 8.77 -10.02
C ILE A 42 15.08 7.73 -11.11
N SER A 43 13.80 7.44 -11.39
CA SER A 43 13.42 6.46 -12.41
C SER A 43 13.78 6.86 -13.83
N ASP A 44 13.81 8.17 -14.11
CA ASP A 44 14.24 8.68 -15.42
C ASP A 44 15.76 8.49 -15.62
N ARG A 45 16.55 8.41 -14.54
CA ARG A 45 18.02 8.25 -14.60
C ARG A 45 18.48 6.80 -14.51
N LEU A 46 17.94 6.04 -13.55
CA LEU A 46 18.31 4.63 -13.31
C LEU A 46 17.49 3.65 -14.14
N GLY A 47 16.39 4.11 -14.73
CA GLY A 47 15.47 3.28 -15.49
C GLY A 47 14.26 2.84 -14.66
N ARG A 48 13.10 2.90 -15.30
CA ARG A 48 11.80 2.75 -14.64
C ARG A 48 11.58 1.38 -14.00
N LYS A 49 11.97 0.31 -14.69
CA LYS A 49 11.79 -1.07 -14.19
C LYS A 49 12.54 -1.32 -12.88
N GLN A 50 13.77 -0.82 -12.76
CA GLN A 50 14.59 -1.00 -11.56
C GLN A 50 13.98 -0.29 -10.35
N VAL A 51 13.53 0.95 -10.53
CA VAL A 51 12.86 1.71 -9.47
C VAL A 51 11.53 1.06 -9.07
N ILE A 52 10.75 0.55 -10.04
CA ILE A 52 9.52 -0.20 -9.74
C ILE A 52 9.81 -1.43 -8.89
N ALA A 53 10.79 -2.24 -9.29
CA ALA A 53 11.16 -3.45 -8.54
C ALA A 53 11.64 -3.12 -7.12
N ALA A 54 12.50 -2.12 -6.97
CA ALA A 54 12.96 -1.67 -5.65
C ALA A 54 11.81 -1.17 -4.76
N GLY A 55 10.90 -0.36 -5.33
CA GLY A 55 9.71 0.11 -4.62
C GLY A 55 8.82 -1.04 -4.14
N LEU A 56 8.60 -2.05 -4.99
CA LEU A 56 7.82 -3.25 -4.62
C LEU A 56 8.48 -4.05 -3.49
N VAL A 57 9.82 -4.17 -3.47
CA VAL A 57 10.53 -4.83 -2.38
C VAL A 57 10.33 -4.06 -1.06
N VAL A 58 10.48 -2.74 -1.08
CA VAL A 58 10.23 -1.88 0.10
C VAL A 58 8.78 -2.00 0.57
N PHE A 59 7.83 -2.05 -0.38
CA PHE A 59 6.41 -2.23 -0.08
C PHE A 59 6.16 -3.57 0.64
N ILE A 60 6.71 -4.67 0.12
CA ILE A 60 6.58 -6.01 0.72
C ILE A 60 7.16 -6.03 2.14
N ILE A 61 8.35 -5.46 2.33
CA ILE A 61 8.98 -5.36 3.66
C ILE A 61 8.06 -4.60 4.62
N GLY A 62 7.53 -3.44 4.20
CA GLY A 62 6.57 -2.67 4.99
C GLY A 62 5.28 -3.44 5.31
N SER A 63 4.77 -4.23 4.37
CA SER A 63 3.60 -5.09 4.59
C SER A 63 3.88 -6.19 5.62
N ILE A 64 5.06 -6.82 5.58
CA ILE A 64 5.47 -7.84 6.57
C ILE A 64 5.59 -7.23 7.96
N ILE A 65 6.26 -6.08 8.07
CA ILE A 65 6.39 -5.35 9.35
C ILE A 65 5.02 -5.02 9.94
N ALA A 66 4.11 -4.47 9.12
CA ALA A 66 2.76 -4.14 9.58
C ALA A 66 1.94 -5.38 9.96
N ALA A 67 2.13 -6.51 9.27
CA ALA A 67 1.39 -7.75 9.54
C ALA A 67 1.85 -8.46 10.81
N LEU A 68 3.14 -8.35 11.17
CA LEU A 68 3.72 -8.98 12.35
C LEU A 68 3.70 -8.09 13.61
N SER A 69 3.32 -6.82 13.47
CA SER A 69 3.32 -5.87 14.58
C SER A 69 2.14 -6.06 15.53
N SER A 70 2.41 -6.07 16.84
CA SER A 70 1.40 -6.06 17.92
C SER A 70 1.20 -4.67 18.55
N SER A 71 1.93 -3.66 18.07
CA SER A 71 1.81 -2.26 18.50
C SER A 71 1.41 -1.34 17.34
N ILE A 72 0.76 -0.22 17.65
CA ILE A 72 0.37 0.78 16.65
C ILE A 72 1.59 1.42 15.98
N GLU A 73 2.69 1.61 16.71
CA GLU A 73 3.93 2.21 16.20
C GLU A 73 4.59 1.34 15.13
N GLY A 74 4.67 0.02 15.36
CA GLY A 74 5.20 -0.90 14.34
C GLY A 74 4.31 -0.95 13.10
N VAL A 75 2.99 -0.81 13.25
CA VAL A 75 2.09 -0.66 12.10
C VAL A 75 2.34 0.67 11.37
N ILE A 76 2.50 1.78 12.07
CA ILE A 76 2.81 3.09 11.49
C ILE A 76 4.10 3.01 10.67
N LEU A 77 5.15 2.38 11.21
CA LEU A 77 6.41 2.16 10.50
C LEU A 77 6.20 1.33 9.22
N GLY A 78 5.49 0.19 9.32
CA GLY A 78 5.19 -0.63 8.15
C GLY A 78 4.35 0.11 7.10
N ARG A 79 3.43 0.99 7.52
CA ARG A 79 2.61 1.83 6.64
C ARG A 79 3.43 2.91 5.93
N ALA A 80 4.35 3.54 6.66
CA ALA A 80 5.30 4.51 6.11
C ALA A 80 6.18 3.86 5.02
N LEU A 81 6.72 2.66 5.29
CA LEU A 81 7.51 1.92 4.30
C LEU A 81 6.68 1.52 3.06
N GLN A 82 5.43 1.07 3.25
CA GLN A 82 4.52 0.81 2.13
C GLN A 82 4.27 2.06 1.28
N GLY A 83 4.07 3.22 1.91
CA GLY A 83 3.88 4.47 1.19
C GLY A 83 5.12 4.88 0.39
N ILE A 84 6.32 4.77 0.99
CA ILE A 84 7.58 4.98 0.27
C ILE A 84 7.68 4.04 -0.94
N GLY A 85 7.41 2.74 -0.76
CA GLY A 85 7.45 1.75 -1.85
C GLY A 85 6.38 1.92 -2.95
N ALA A 86 5.37 2.77 -2.74
CA ALA A 86 4.25 2.96 -3.67
C ALA A 86 4.59 3.92 -4.83
N VAL A 87 5.34 3.38 -5.79
CA VAL A 87 5.89 4.08 -6.98
C VAL A 87 4.91 4.26 -8.15
N GLY A 88 3.69 4.72 -7.86
CA GLY A 88 2.62 4.91 -8.85
C GLY A 88 2.98 5.83 -10.03
N SER A 89 3.66 6.95 -9.78
CA SER A 89 4.14 7.87 -10.83
C SER A 89 5.06 7.19 -11.84
N THR A 90 6.01 6.39 -11.37
CA THR A 90 6.96 5.65 -12.22
C THR A 90 6.24 4.61 -13.08
N ILE A 91 5.21 3.96 -12.55
CA ILE A 91 4.38 3.00 -13.30
C ILE A 91 3.64 3.72 -14.43
N MET A 92 3.00 4.87 -14.14
CA MET A 92 2.31 5.66 -15.17
C MET A 92 3.27 6.11 -16.27
N ALA A 93 4.47 6.58 -15.90
CA ALA A 93 5.47 7.00 -16.86
C ALA A 93 6.00 5.82 -17.70
N LEU A 94 6.17 4.64 -17.12
CA LEU A 94 6.56 3.43 -17.87
C LEU A 94 5.49 3.02 -18.88
N VAL A 95 4.21 3.07 -18.49
CA VAL A 95 3.12 2.78 -19.42
C VAL A 95 3.07 3.81 -20.55
N ALA A 96 3.30 5.09 -20.25
CA ALA A 96 3.38 6.13 -21.27
C ALA A 96 4.52 5.91 -22.27
N ASP A 97 5.70 5.48 -21.80
CA ASP A 97 6.87 5.21 -22.65
C ASP A 97 6.69 3.98 -23.53
N LEU A 98 6.00 2.94 -23.03
CA LEU A 98 5.76 1.70 -23.77
C LEU A 98 4.53 1.75 -24.68
N THR A 99 3.73 2.81 -24.59
CA THR A 99 2.49 2.95 -25.36
C THR A 99 2.62 4.04 -26.41
N ARG A 100 2.28 3.69 -27.66
CA ARG A 100 2.18 4.68 -28.75
C ARG A 100 1.15 5.76 -28.42
N VAL A 101 1.37 6.97 -28.93
CA VAL A 101 0.57 8.15 -28.56
C VAL A 101 -0.93 7.94 -28.84
N GLU A 102 -1.27 7.26 -29.94
CA GLU A 102 -2.65 6.99 -30.35
C GLU A 102 -3.40 6.06 -29.38
N HIS A 103 -2.66 5.26 -28.61
CA HIS A 103 -3.23 4.30 -27.65
C HIS A 103 -3.01 4.68 -26.19
N ARG A 104 -2.29 5.78 -25.92
CA ARG A 104 -1.92 6.18 -24.56
C ARG A 104 -3.13 6.44 -23.68
N THR A 105 -4.16 7.12 -24.19
CA THR A 105 -5.41 7.35 -23.46
C THR A 105 -6.09 6.04 -23.07
N ARG A 106 -6.12 5.06 -23.98
CA ARG A 106 -6.70 3.73 -23.71
C ARG A 106 -5.90 2.98 -22.63
N ALA A 107 -4.57 3.03 -22.71
CA ALA A 107 -3.72 2.39 -21.70
C ALA A 107 -3.91 3.02 -20.31
N MET A 108 -4.00 4.36 -20.23
CA MET A 108 -4.28 5.06 -18.97
C MET A 108 -5.68 4.77 -18.44
N ALA A 109 -6.68 4.65 -19.33
CA ALA A 109 -8.03 4.25 -18.94
C ALA A 109 -8.05 2.84 -18.31
N ILE A 110 -7.32 1.89 -18.90
CA ILE A 110 -7.18 0.52 -18.37
C ILE A 110 -6.52 0.54 -16.98
N LEU A 111 -5.48 1.37 -16.77
CA LEU A 111 -4.89 1.56 -15.44
C LEU A 111 -5.93 2.08 -14.43
N GLY A 112 -6.69 3.12 -14.79
CA GLY A 112 -7.74 3.68 -13.94
C GLY A 112 -8.81 2.66 -13.56
N VAL A 113 -9.31 1.90 -14.55
CA VAL A 113 -10.27 0.81 -14.32
C VAL A 113 -9.68 -0.25 -13.39
N SER A 114 -8.42 -0.64 -13.60
CA SER A 114 -7.75 -1.63 -12.76
C SER A 114 -7.61 -1.17 -11.31
N ILE A 115 -7.28 0.10 -11.08
CA ILE A 115 -7.21 0.68 -9.74
C ILE A 115 -8.58 0.67 -9.07
N GLY A 116 -9.61 1.15 -9.76
CA GLY A 116 -10.98 1.18 -9.24
C GLY A 116 -11.51 -0.23 -8.94
N PHE A 117 -11.30 -1.18 -9.85
CA PHE A 117 -11.68 -2.58 -9.66
C PHE A 117 -10.98 -3.21 -8.46
N THR A 118 -9.65 -3.01 -8.34
CA THR A 118 -8.86 -3.52 -7.20
C THR A 118 -9.32 -2.89 -5.88
N PHE A 119 -9.66 -1.59 -5.89
CA PHE A 119 -10.18 -0.90 -4.72
C PHE A 119 -11.50 -1.52 -4.25
N THR A 120 -12.47 -1.68 -5.16
CA THR A 120 -13.76 -2.31 -4.89
C THR A 120 -13.60 -3.73 -4.37
N LEU A 121 -12.79 -4.54 -5.06
CA LEU A 121 -12.53 -5.91 -4.67
C LEU A 121 -11.91 -5.97 -3.27
N ALA A 122 -10.96 -5.09 -2.96
CA ALA A 122 -10.34 -5.06 -1.64
C ALA A 122 -11.26 -4.56 -0.52
N MET A 123 -12.24 -3.69 -0.81
CA MET A 123 -13.27 -3.28 0.15
C MET A 123 -14.20 -4.45 0.51
N ILE A 124 -14.49 -5.33 -0.45
CA ILE A 124 -15.37 -6.49 -0.24
C ILE A 124 -14.59 -7.63 0.42
N LEU A 125 -13.43 -7.99 -0.15
CA LEU A 125 -12.64 -9.13 0.32
C LEU A 125 -11.94 -8.86 1.64
N GLY A 126 -11.56 -7.60 1.94
CA GLY A 126 -10.84 -7.28 3.17
C GLY A 126 -11.59 -7.72 4.44
N PRO A 127 -12.82 -7.25 4.68
CA PRO A 127 -13.65 -7.68 5.81
C PRO A 127 -13.99 -9.18 5.76
N LEU A 128 -14.26 -9.73 4.58
CA LEU A 128 -14.62 -11.14 4.42
C LEU A 128 -13.45 -12.06 4.81
N LEU A 129 -12.24 -11.76 4.34
CA LEU A 129 -11.04 -12.49 4.70
C LEU A 129 -10.74 -12.35 6.19
N ASN A 130 -10.93 -11.18 6.78
CA ASN A 130 -10.76 -11.01 8.23
C ASN A 130 -11.73 -11.90 9.03
N ALA A 131 -12.98 -12.01 8.59
CA ALA A 131 -13.99 -12.87 9.23
C ALA A 131 -13.67 -14.37 9.11
N TRP A 132 -13.18 -14.81 7.94
CA TRP A 132 -12.87 -16.22 7.69
C TRP A 132 -11.53 -16.66 8.28
N ILE A 133 -10.52 -15.80 8.20
CA ILE A 133 -9.14 -16.18 8.51
C ILE A 133 -8.76 -15.81 9.94
N SER A 134 -9.46 -14.85 10.60
CA SER A 134 -9.24 -14.41 11.99
C SER A 134 -7.78 -14.52 12.45
N VAL A 135 -7.01 -13.42 12.50
CA VAL A 135 -5.56 -13.38 12.81
C VAL A 135 -5.04 -14.41 13.86
N PRO A 136 -5.79 -14.84 14.92
CA PRO A 136 -5.37 -15.94 15.82
C PRO A 136 -5.48 -17.39 15.28
N GLY A 137 -6.20 -17.64 14.18
CA GLY A 137 -6.53 -18.97 13.66
C GLY A 137 -5.45 -19.61 12.79
N ILE A 138 -4.54 -18.81 12.22
CA ILE A 138 -3.39 -19.32 11.43
C ILE A 138 -2.27 -19.84 12.35
N PHE A 139 -2.11 -19.30 13.56
CA PHE A 139 -1.02 -19.66 14.48
C PHE A 139 -1.53 -20.12 15.84
N GLY A 140 -2.53 -21.00 15.85
CA GLY A 140 -2.86 -21.88 16.97
C GLY A 140 -2.56 -21.32 18.37
N SER A 141 -3.35 -20.37 18.85
CA SER A 141 -3.53 -20.21 20.29
C SER A 141 -4.94 -19.73 20.61
N ARG A 142 -5.81 -20.70 20.85
CA ARG A 142 -6.90 -20.53 21.80
C ARG A 142 -6.28 -20.63 23.19
N ARG A 143 -6.05 -19.51 23.87
CA ARG A 143 -6.19 -19.36 25.32
C ARG A 143 -6.62 -17.94 25.63
#